data_AF-A0A1Z2KXC4-F1
#
_entry.id   AF-A0A1Z2KXC4-F1
#
_cell.length_a   1.000
_cell.length_b   1.000
_cell.length_c   1.000
_cell.angle_alpha   90.00
_cell.angle_beta   90.00
_cell.angle_gamma   90.00
#
_symmetry.space_group_name_H-M   'P 1'
#
loop_
_entity.id
_entity.type
_entity.pdbx_description
1 polymer ?
#
loop_
_entity_poly.entity_id
_entity_poly.type
_entity_poly.pdbx_seq_one_letter_code
_entity_poly.pdbx_strand_id
1 'polypeptide(L)'
;MPHPSITALEQLISGLSDGSSRQRQLGMVRQELTTALELDILPGDVAWSLARLLDEVTLRRYVQVAKTGTLRSRLVAGEKPPTSEATNVARLACLQILREAAGLPALAAGSGGPVELRPTPERRQLRDLRRRLRRDVSRIVSPGHARLIAVLAVALDTRARAGELAAQHIGHLSDDHSSIHVTRRPQHGTDIEPDRELVSLSSLSRDALAQWLPIRLQLTETLEGSATALWVSLAYNHAGTTRDDGSHTRRRHGMPLQQRGLIRSYNSGRHRYGLAHFLPPKLEQLRRALERESAGH
;
A
#
# COMPACT_ATOMS: atom_id res chain seq x y z
N MET A 1 31.70 12.12 3.11
CA MET A 1 31.29 13.28 3.93
C MET A 1 29.93 13.75 3.42
N PRO A 2 28.95 14.08 4.26
CA PRO A 2 27.65 14.53 3.78
C PRO A 2 27.81 15.85 2.99
N HIS A 3 27.30 15.87 1.76
CA HIS A 3 27.31 17.06 0.91
C HIS A 3 26.45 18.17 1.56
N PRO A 4 26.95 19.41 1.69
CA PRO A 4 26.19 20.50 2.32
C PRO A 4 24.80 20.74 1.72
N SER A 5 24.63 20.55 0.41
CA SER A 5 23.32 20.66 -0.24
C SER A 5 22.34 19.55 0.19
N ILE A 6 22.84 18.35 0.52
CA ILE A 6 22.02 17.25 1.06
C ILE A 6 21.63 17.54 2.51
N THR A 7 22.54 18.07 3.33
CA THR A 7 22.22 18.48 4.70
C THR A 7 21.14 19.58 4.72
N ALA A 8 21.25 20.57 3.84
CA ALA A 8 20.23 21.61 3.69
C ALA A 8 18.89 21.05 3.19
N LEU A 9 18.93 20.07 2.27
CA LEU A 9 17.74 19.37 1.80
C LEU A 9 17.05 18.57 2.92
N GLU A 10 17.80 17.94 3.82
CA GLU A 10 17.26 17.23 4.98
C GLU A 10 16.51 18.18 5.92
N GLN A 11 17.11 19.34 6.23
CA GLN A 11 16.47 20.37 7.03
C GLN A 11 15.16 20.86 6.40
N LEU A 12 15.16 21.06 5.07
CA LEU A 12 13.96 21.43 4.32
C LEU A 12 12.88 20.36 4.44
N ILE A 13 13.22 19.08 4.25
CA ILE A 13 12.28 17.95 4.35
C ILE A 13 11.71 17.81 5.76
N SER A 14 12.53 18.01 6.79
CA SER A 14 12.08 17.97 8.19
C SER A 14 11.08 19.08 8.53
N GLY A 15 11.18 20.23 7.86
CA GLY A 15 10.22 21.34 8.01
C GLY A 15 8.87 21.11 7.34
N LEU A 16 8.74 20.11 6.46
CA LEU A 16 7.49 19.83 5.74
C LEU A 16 6.54 18.96 6.56
N SER A 17 5.39 19.52 6.95
CA SER A 17 4.33 18.82 7.69
C SER A 17 3.46 17.96 6.76
N ASP A 18 4.05 16.96 6.12
CA ASP A 18 3.30 16.06 5.23
C ASP A 18 3.14 14.65 5.84
N GLY A 19 1.99 14.02 5.60
CA GLY A 19 1.67 12.68 6.12
C GLY A 19 2.73 11.61 5.81
N SER A 20 2.81 10.56 6.64
CA SER A 20 3.91 9.56 6.67
C SER A 20 4.28 8.88 5.34
N SER A 21 3.38 8.88 4.35
CA SER A 21 3.66 8.37 3.00
C SER A 21 4.49 9.35 2.16
N ARG A 22 4.20 10.64 2.27
CA ARG A 22 4.90 11.70 1.53
C ARG A 22 6.31 11.89 2.07
N GLN A 23 6.47 11.91 3.40
CA GLN A 23 7.78 11.90 4.06
C GLN A 23 8.67 10.75 3.58
N ARG A 24 8.11 9.54 3.38
CA ARG A 24 8.86 8.41 2.79
C ARG A 24 9.27 8.65 1.33
N GLN A 25 8.45 9.31 0.53
CA GLN A 25 8.79 9.63 -0.86
C GLN A 25 9.84 10.74 -0.94
N LEU A 26 9.75 11.77 -0.10
CA LEU A 26 10.77 12.81 0.04
C LEU A 26 12.12 12.20 0.47
N GLY A 27 12.10 11.30 1.46
CA GLY A 27 13.30 10.57 1.89
C GLY A 27 13.93 9.69 0.79
N MET A 28 13.11 9.11 -0.10
CA MET A 28 13.59 8.40 -1.29
C MET A 28 14.28 9.36 -2.27
N VAL A 29 13.66 10.49 -2.60
CA VAL A 29 14.25 11.49 -3.51
C VAL A 29 15.57 12.02 -2.96
N ARG A 30 15.62 12.36 -1.67
CA ARG A 30 16.85 12.74 -0.98
C ARG A 30 17.95 11.69 -1.16
N GLN A 31 17.65 10.41 -0.89
CA GLN A 31 18.63 9.34 -1.03
C GLN A 31 19.11 9.18 -2.49
N GLU A 32 18.21 9.29 -3.47
CA GLU A 32 18.60 9.21 -4.87
C GLU A 32 19.48 10.39 -5.30
N LEU A 33 19.22 11.60 -4.80
CA LEU A 33 20.07 12.78 -5.03
C LEU A 33 21.44 12.63 -4.36
N THR A 34 21.50 12.10 -3.14
CA THR A 34 22.77 11.73 -2.49
C THR A 34 23.57 10.77 -3.37
N THR A 35 22.94 9.67 -3.81
CA THR A 35 23.58 8.69 -4.68
C THR A 35 23.99 9.27 -6.03
N ALA A 36 23.24 10.23 -6.57
CA ALA A 36 23.60 10.89 -7.83
C ALA A 36 24.86 11.79 -7.67
N LEU A 37 25.05 12.41 -6.51
CA LEU A 37 26.28 13.15 -6.20
C LEU A 37 27.46 12.20 -5.95
N GLU A 38 27.25 11.12 -5.20
CA GLU A 38 28.29 10.12 -4.91
C GLU A 38 28.81 9.38 -6.15
N LEU A 39 27.97 9.25 -7.17
CA LEU A 39 28.32 8.63 -8.45
C LEU A 39 28.79 9.64 -9.51
N ASP A 40 29.02 10.90 -9.13
CA ASP A 40 29.39 11.99 -10.05
C ASP A 40 28.44 12.15 -11.24
N ILE A 41 27.18 11.74 -11.07
CA ILE A 41 26.14 11.88 -12.09
C ILE A 41 25.73 13.34 -12.21
N LEU A 42 25.74 14.09 -11.10
CA LEU A 42 25.49 15.52 -11.05
C LEU A 42 26.83 16.29 -10.95
N PRO A 43 26.89 17.53 -11.45
CA PRO A 43 28.09 18.36 -11.33
C PRO A 43 28.51 18.56 -9.86
N GLY A 44 29.82 18.53 -9.57
CA GLY A 44 30.32 18.58 -8.20
C GLY A 44 30.05 19.89 -7.45
N ASP A 45 29.85 21.01 -8.17
CA ASP A 45 29.50 22.30 -7.58
C ASP A 45 28.08 22.32 -6.99
N VAL A 46 27.21 21.40 -7.44
CA VAL A 46 25.87 21.18 -6.90
C VAL A 46 25.91 20.63 -5.46
N ALA A 47 26.98 19.96 -5.06
CA ALA A 47 27.15 19.42 -3.71
C ALA A 47 27.13 20.50 -2.61
N TRP A 48 27.39 21.76 -2.98
CA TRP A 48 27.58 22.87 -2.04
C TRP A 48 26.37 23.81 -1.92
N SER A 49 25.38 23.72 -2.81
CA SER A 49 24.25 24.66 -2.84
C SER A 49 22.94 23.94 -3.06
N LEU A 50 22.00 24.10 -2.12
CA LEU A 50 20.62 23.59 -2.25
C LEU A 50 19.92 24.19 -3.47
N ALA A 51 20.11 25.49 -3.73
CA ALA A 51 19.53 26.15 -4.89
C ALA A 51 20.03 25.55 -6.21
N ARG A 52 21.32 25.23 -6.32
CA ARG A 52 21.88 24.54 -7.50
C ARG A 52 21.43 23.08 -7.60
N LEU A 53 21.25 22.39 -6.47
CA LEU A 53 20.74 21.02 -6.41
C LEU A 53 19.31 20.93 -6.90
N LEU A 54 18.49 21.91 -6.52
CA LEU A 54 17.11 22.00 -6.93
C LEU A 54 16.93 22.77 -8.24
N ASP A 55 17.99 23.24 -8.90
CA ASP A 55 17.91 23.91 -10.20
C ASP A 55 17.27 23.01 -11.27
N GLU A 56 16.57 23.63 -12.21
CA GLU A 56 15.81 22.89 -13.22
C GLU A 56 16.71 22.02 -14.11
N VAL A 57 17.89 22.50 -14.52
CA VAL A 57 18.82 21.74 -15.36
C VAL A 57 19.35 20.52 -14.60
N THR A 58 19.73 20.72 -13.34
CA THR A 58 20.18 19.66 -12.43
C THR A 58 19.09 18.60 -12.25
N LEU A 59 17.86 19.03 -11.95
CA LEU A 59 16.74 18.12 -11.70
C LEU A 59 16.31 17.35 -12.96
N ARG A 60 16.33 17.97 -14.14
CA ARG A 60 16.07 17.26 -15.41
C ARG A 60 17.08 16.13 -15.63
N ARG A 61 18.38 16.40 -15.40
CA ARG A 61 19.44 15.37 -15.49
C ARG A 61 19.23 14.25 -14.47
N TYR A 62 18.97 14.62 -13.21
CA TYR A 62 18.64 13.66 -12.14
C TYR A 62 17.46 12.76 -12.55
N VAL A 63 16.33 13.33 -12.98
CA VAL A 63 15.12 12.58 -13.35
C VAL A 63 15.39 11.62 -14.49
N GLN A 64 16.16 12.03 -15.50
CA GLN A 64 16.49 11.17 -16.63
C GLN A 64 17.28 9.92 -16.19
N VAL A 65 18.24 10.08 -15.27
CA VAL A 65 19.01 8.96 -14.74
C VAL A 65 18.22 8.15 -13.71
N ALA A 66 17.33 8.77 -12.96
CA ALA A 66 16.44 8.05 -12.04
C ALA A 66 15.47 7.11 -12.79
N LYS A 67 15.01 7.51 -13.98
CA LYS A 67 14.11 6.72 -14.84
C LYS A 67 14.74 5.38 -15.28
N THR A 68 16.04 5.34 -15.53
CA THR A 68 16.74 4.10 -15.94
C THR A 68 16.90 3.09 -14.81
N GLY A 69 16.71 3.51 -13.55
CA GLY A 69 16.90 2.67 -12.38
C GLY A 69 18.31 2.72 -11.78
N THR A 70 19.25 3.45 -12.38
CA THR A 70 20.65 3.57 -11.92
C THR A 70 20.76 3.96 -10.44
N LEU A 71 19.90 4.88 -9.99
CA LEU A 71 19.89 5.43 -8.62
C LEU A 71 19.18 4.54 -7.59
N ARG A 72 18.69 3.36 -7.97
CA ARG A 72 18.02 2.45 -7.02
C ARG A 72 19.03 1.89 -6.02
N SER A 73 18.69 1.98 -4.75
CA SER A 73 19.45 1.33 -3.67
C SER A 73 19.30 -0.20 -3.65
N ARG A 74 18.18 -0.71 -4.18
CA ARG A 74 17.84 -2.15 -4.14
C ARG A 74 17.79 -2.76 -5.53
N LEU A 75 18.41 -3.93 -5.67
CA LEU A 75 18.28 -4.81 -6.83
C LEU A 75 16.91 -5.51 -6.88
N VAL A 76 16.35 -5.62 -8.08
CA VAL A 76 15.14 -6.37 -8.40
C VAL A 76 15.57 -7.52 -9.30
N ALA A 77 15.42 -8.76 -8.81
CA ALA A 77 15.89 -9.96 -9.52
C ALA A 77 17.38 -9.89 -9.93
N GLY A 78 18.23 -9.28 -9.11
CA GLY A 78 19.67 -9.14 -9.37
C GLY A 78 20.06 -7.89 -10.16
N GLU A 79 19.09 -7.13 -10.67
CA GLU A 79 19.37 -5.99 -11.57
C GLU A 79 18.78 -4.67 -11.05
N LYS A 80 19.12 -3.56 -11.71
CA LYS A 80 18.52 -2.23 -11.50
C LYS A 80 17.62 -1.85 -12.68
N PRO A 81 16.40 -2.42 -12.79
CA PRO A 81 15.54 -2.14 -13.93
C PRO A 81 14.98 -0.70 -13.87
N PRO A 82 14.53 -0.16 -15.02
CA PRO A 82 13.85 1.11 -15.11
C PRO A 82 12.75 1.30 -14.06
N THR A 83 12.61 2.53 -13.58
CA THR A 83 11.57 2.86 -12.60
C THR A 83 10.22 3.01 -13.27
N SER A 84 9.17 2.54 -12.61
CA SER A 84 7.81 2.58 -13.17
C SER A 84 7.29 4.01 -13.30
N GLU A 85 6.38 4.25 -14.24
CA GLU A 85 5.82 5.58 -14.47
C GLU A 85 5.20 6.22 -13.22
N ALA A 86 4.48 5.43 -12.42
CA ALA A 86 3.93 5.92 -11.15
C ALA A 86 5.02 6.39 -10.16
N THR A 87 6.20 5.75 -10.17
CA THR A 87 7.35 6.20 -9.38
C THR A 87 7.91 7.51 -9.91
N ASN A 88 7.98 7.67 -11.24
CA ASN A 88 8.46 8.89 -11.88
C ASN A 88 7.53 10.07 -11.59
N VAL A 89 6.22 9.89 -11.68
CA VAL A 89 5.22 10.90 -11.32
C VAL A 89 5.35 11.29 -9.85
N ALA A 90 5.45 10.31 -8.93
CA ALA A 90 5.62 10.60 -7.50
C ALA A 90 6.92 11.36 -7.21
N ARG A 91 8.01 11.01 -7.90
CA ARG A 91 9.30 11.71 -7.81
C ARG A 91 9.17 13.16 -8.25
N LEU A 92 8.55 13.43 -9.39
CA LEU A 92 8.33 14.78 -9.90
C LEU A 92 7.47 15.61 -8.94
N ALA A 93 6.40 15.02 -8.40
CA ALA A 93 5.58 15.69 -7.38
C ALA A 93 6.40 16.07 -6.13
N CYS A 94 7.31 15.21 -5.68
CA CYS A 94 8.21 15.53 -4.57
C CYS A 94 9.19 16.64 -4.91
N LEU A 95 9.76 16.64 -6.12
CA LEU A 95 10.65 17.71 -6.58
C LEU A 95 9.94 19.07 -6.64
N GLN A 96 8.67 19.08 -7.06
CA GLN A 96 7.86 20.28 -7.09
C GLN A 96 7.65 20.85 -5.67
N ILE A 97 7.29 20.00 -4.71
CA ILE A 97 7.15 20.38 -3.29
C ILE A 97 8.46 20.96 -2.75
N LEU A 98 9.60 20.30 -3.03
CA LEU A 98 10.90 20.75 -2.57
C LEU A 98 11.29 22.12 -3.15
N ARG A 99 11.01 22.36 -4.43
CA ARG A 99 11.28 23.65 -5.07
C ARG A 99 10.40 24.75 -4.51
N GLU A 100 9.11 24.48 -4.35
CA GLU A 100 8.16 25.42 -3.73
C GLU A 100 8.59 25.79 -2.31
N ALA A 101 8.96 24.80 -1.50
CA ALA A 101 9.45 25.02 -0.14
C ALA A 101 10.78 25.80 -0.10
N ALA A 102 11.60 25.69 -1.14
CA ALA A 102 12.85 26.45 -1.31
C ALA A 102 12.63 27.85 -1.95
N GLY A 103 11.39 28.26 -2.23
CA GLY A 103 11.07 29.53 -2.89
C GLY A 103 11.47 29.58 -4.37
N LEU A 104 11.65 28.43 -5.02
CA LEU A 104 12.03 28.33 -6.42
C LEU A 104 10.79 28.19 -7.33
N PRO A 105 10.85 28.65 -8.59
CA PRO A 105 9.75 28.50 -9.55
C PRO A 105 9.35 27.03 -9.75
N ALA A 106 8.10 26.77 -10.15
CA ALA A 106 7.67 25.42 -10.52
C ALA A 106 8.49 24.87 -11.70
N LEU A 107 8.65 23.54 -11.75
CA LEU A 107 9.30 22.90 -12.90
C LEU A 107 8.43 23.08 -14.14
N ALA A 108 9.02 23.53 -15.26
CA ALA A 108 8.30 23.60 -16.52
C ALA A 108 7.81 22.19 -16.89
N ALA A 109 6.49 22.07 -17.06
CA ALA A 109 5.69 20.86 -17.17
C ALA A 109 6.45 19.59 -17.63
N GLY A 110 7.00 18.88 -16.65
CA GLY A 110 7.26 17.45 -16.74
C GLY A 110 6.13 16.63 -16.14
N SER A 111 4.97 17.24 -15.88
CA SER A 111 3.77 16.58 -15.35
C SER A 111 3.47 15.36 -16.20
N GLY A 112 3.89 14.19 -15.71
CA GLY A 112 3.66 12.93 -16.38
C GLY A 112 2.20 12.87 -16.78
N GLY A 113 1.96 12.49 -18.05
CA GLY A 113 0.61 12.38 -18.58
C GLY A 113 -0.29 11.56 -17.64
N PRO A 114 -1.62 11.68 -17.78
CA PRO A 114 -2.56 10.97 -16.93
C PRO A 114 -2.14 9.51 -16.78
N VAL A 115 -1.89 9.07 -15.53
CA VAL A 115 -1.42 7.71 -15.26
C VAL A 115 -2.46 6.74 -15.77
N GLU A 116 -2.13 6.01 -16.83
CA GLU A 116 -3.02 4.99 -17.36
C GLU A 116 -3.33 3.97 -16.27
N LEU A 117 -4.61 3.94 -15.91
CA LEU A 117 -5.10 3.06 -14.89
C LEU A 117 -5.06 1.63 -15.41
N ARG A 118 -4.40 0.74 -14.66
CA ARG A 118 -4.38 -0.69 -14.99
C ARG A 118 -5.80 -1.23 -15.20
N PRO A 119 -6.00 -2.17 -16.13
CA PRO A 119 -7.31 -2.76 -16.41
C PRO A 119 -7.90 -3.38 -15.14
N THR A 120 -9.23 -3.36 -15.06
CA THR A 120 -10.02 -3.92 -13.96
C THR A 120 -10.77 -5.16 -14.46
N PRO A 121 -11.06 -6.15 -13.61
CA PRO A 121 -11.90 -7.28 -13.98
C PRO A 121 -13.25 -6.85 -14.56
N GLU A 122 -13.76 -7.63 -15.51
CA GLU A 122 -15.09 -7.44 -16.10
C GLU A 122 -16.21 -7.98 -15.19
N ARG A 123 -17.46 -7.52 -15.40
CA ARG A 123 -18.65 -7.99 -14.65
C ARG A 123 -18.78 -9.52 -14.67
N ARG A 124 -18.53 -10.16 -15.82
CA ARG A 124 -18.55 -11.63 -15.94
C ARG A 124 -17.53 -12.29 -15.00
N GLN A 125 -16.30 -11.76 -14.96
CA GLN A 125 -15.24 -12.27 -14.09
C GLN A 125 -15.59 -12.09 -12.60
N LEU A 126 -16.22 -10.97 -12.22
CA LEU A 126 -16.69 -10.75 -10.84
C LEU A 126 -17.79 -11.75 -10.45
N ARG A 127 -18.74 -12.03 -11.34
CA ARG A 127 -19.76 -13.07 -11.12
C ARG A 127 -19.13 -14.46 -10.99
N ASP A 128 -18.15 -14.78 -11.83
CA ASP A 128 -17.45 -16.07 -11.79
C ASP A 128 -16.64 -16.23 -10.50
N LEU A 129 -16.00 -15.15 -10.05
CA LEU A 129 -15.35 -15.08 -8.75
C LEU A 129 -16.33 -15.34 -7.60
N ARG A 130 -17.48 -14.65 -7.56
CA ARG A 130 -18.51 -14.87 -6.53
C ARG A 130 -18.98 -16.33 -6.51
N ARG A 131 -19.21 -16.94 -7.68
CA ARG A 131 -19.57 -18.37 -7.79
C ARG A 131 -18.46 -19.29 -7.30
N ARG A 132 -17.20 -18.97 -7.62
CA ARG A 132 -16.05 -19.74 -7.15
C ARG A 132 -15.93 -19.66 -5.63
N LEU A 133 -16.00 -18.47 -5.04
CA LEU A 133 -15.92 -18.28 -3.59
C LEU A 133 -17.03 -19.03 -2.86
N ARG A 134 -18.28 -19.01 -3.35
CA ARG A 134 -19.39 -19.80 -2.75
C ARG A 134 -19.10 -21.30 -2.68
N ARG A 135 -18.47 -21.87 -3.71
CA ARG A 135 -18.05 -23.28 -3.69
C ARG A 135 -16.89 -23.53 -2.74
N ASP A 136 -15.97 -22.57 -2.64
CA ASP A 136 -14.77 -22.71 -1.84
C ASP A 136 -15.06 -22.51 -0.33
N VAL A 137 -16.10 -21.74 0.04
CA VAL A 137 -16.55 -21.55 1.44
C VAL A 137 -16.87 -22.89 2.11
N SER A 138 -17.53 -23.81 1.41
CA SER A 138 -17.83 -25.15 1.95
C SER A 138 -16.64 -26.13 1.85
N ARG A 139 -15.49 -25.69 1.32
CA ARG A 139 -14.30 -26.49 1.07
C ARG A 139 -13.04 -25.80 1.61
N ILE A 140 -13.13 -25.28 2.83
CA ILE A 140 -11.96 -24.70 3.51
C ILE A 140 -10.90 -25.78 3.73
N VAL A 141 -9.69 -25.54 3.23
CA VAL A 141 -8.56 -26.49 3.35
C VAL A 141 -7.48 -26.02 4.32
N SER A 142 -7.55 -24.78 4.81
CA SER A 142 -6.59 -24.23 5.78
C SER A 142 -7.10 -22.90 6.37
N PRO A 143 -6.54 -22.44 7.51
CA PRO A 143 -6.77 -21.08 8.03
C PRO A 143 -6.46 -19.96 7.02
N GLY A 144 -5.42 -20.16 6.20
CA GLY A 144 -5.07 -19.25 5.10
C GLY A 144 -6.15 -19.14 4.04
N HIS A 145 -6.80 -20.25 3.74
CA HIS A 145 -7.89 -20.31 2.78
C HIS A 145 -9.14 -19.63 3.34
N ALA A 146 -9.54 -19.97 4.57
CA ALA A 146 -10.68 -19.35 5.25
C ALA A 146 -10.56 -17.82 5.30
N ARG A 147 -9.40 -17.33 5.78
CA ARG A 147 -9.14 -15.88 5.85
C ARG A 147 -9.21 -15.23 4.47
N LEU A 148 -8.62 -15.84 3.45
CA LEU A 148 -8.62 -15.27 2.11
C LEU A 148 -10.05 -15.15 1.57
N ILE A 149 -10.86 -16.21 1.68
CA ILE A 149 -12.24 -16.20 1.21
C ILE A 149 -13.06 -15.15 1.95
N ALA A 150 -12.95 -15.08 3.28
CA ALA A 150 -13.64 -14.08 4.08
C ALA A 150 -13.24 -12.64 3.69
N VAL A 151 -11.94 -12.37 3.53
CA VAL A 151 -11.45 -11.06 3.07
C VAL A 151 -12.00 -10.71 1.69
N LEU A 152 -12.02 -11.66 0.76
CA LEU A 152 -12.53 -11.42 -0.60
C LEU A 152 -14.04 -11.20 -0.62
N ALA A 153 -14.81 -12.00 0.13
CA ALA A 153 -16.25 -11.86 0.24
C ALA A 153 -16.63 -10.49 0.82
N VAL A 154 -16.03 -10.12 1.97
CA VAL A 154 -16.24 -8.81 2.58
C VAL A 154 -15.80 -7.68 1.63
N ALA A 155 -14.69 -7.82 0.92
CA ALA A 155 -14.25 -6.81 -0.06
C ALA A 155 -15.21 -6.65 -1.25
N LEU A 156 -15.89 -7.73 -1.68
CA LEU A 156 -16.88 -7.69 -2.76
C LEU A 156 -18.15 -6.94 -2.37
N ASP A 157 -18.57 -7.02 -1.11
CA ASP A 157 -19.75 -6.30 -0.59
C ASP A 157 -19.40 -4.85 -0.22
N THR A 158 -18.29 -4.66 0.50
CA THR A 158 -17.90 -3.36 1.06
C THR A 158 -17.10 -2.49 0.10
N ARG A 159 -16.54 -3.02 -0.98
CA ARG A 159 -15.59 -2.28 -1.84
C ARG A 159 -14.44 -1.66 -1.01
N ALA A 160 -14.08 -2.27 0.12
CA ALA A 160 -13.07 -1.71 1.01
C ALA A 160 -11.66 -1.84 0.41
N ARG A 161 -10.85 -0.80 0.61
CA ARG A 161 -9.41 -0.83 0.27
C ARG A 161 -8.66 -1.71 1.26
N ALA A 162 -7.46 -2.13 0.89
CA ALA A 162 -6.62 -2.96 1.78
C ALA A 162 -6.36 -2.31 3.15
N GLY A 163 -6.27 -0.98 3.23
CA GLY A 163 -6.10 -0.25 4.50
C GLY A 163 -7.38 -0.21 5.33
N GLU A 164 -8.54 -0.05 4.68
CA GLU A 164 -9.85 -0.06 5.31
C GLU A 164 -10.17 -1.45 5.86
N LEU A 165 -9.93 -2.51 5.06
CA LEU A 165 -10.02 -3.90 5.52
C LEU A 165 -9.12 -4.14 6.72
N ALA A 166 -7.83 -3.77 6.65
CA ALA A 166 -6.88 -3.97 7.75
C ALA A 166 -7.26 -3.21 9.04
N ALA A 167 -8.11 -2.19 8.96
CA ALA A 167 -8.60 -1.42 10.10
C ALA A 167 -9.94 -1.96 10.66
N GLN A 168 -10.51 -3.03 10.10
CA GLN A 168 -11.75 -3.62 10.60
C GLN A 168 -11.53 -4.37 11.92
N HIS A 169 -12.49 -4.21 12.83
CA HIS A 169 -12.56 -4.87 14.12
C HIS A 169 -13.82 -5.72 14.22
N ILE A 170 -13.84 -6.71 15.13
CA ILE A 170 -15.03 -7.54 15.38
C ILE A 170 -16.24 -6.70 15.82
N GLY A 171 -16.01 -5.64 16.60
CA GLY A 171 -17.06 -4.70 16.99
C GLY A 171 -17.58 -3.81 15.86
N HIS A 172 -17.03 -3.92 14.64
CA HIS A 172 -17.65 -3.31 13.47
C HIS A 172 -18.72 -4.20 12.84
N LEU A 173 -18.78 -5.49 13.18
CA LEU A 173 -19.86 -6.38 12.74
C LEU A 173 -21.10 -6.16 13.60
N SER A 174 -22.28 -6.28 13.01
CA SER A 174 -23.51 -6.44 13.80
C SER A 174 -23.51 -7.78 14.55
N ASP A 175 -24.33 -7.90 15.60
CA ASP A 175 -24.40 -9.10 16.45
C ASP A 175 -24.74 -10.38 15.67
N ASP A 176 -25.54 -10.26 14.62
CA ASP A 176 -25.92 -11.34 13.70
C ASP A 176 -24.95 -11.49 12.50
N HIS A 177 -23.89 -10.69 12.46
CA HIS A 177 -22.93 -10.57 11.37
C HIS A 177 -23.57 -10.26 9.99
N SER A 178 -24.78 -9.72 9.95
CA SER A 178 -25.46 -9.37 8.70
C SER A 178 -25.01 -8.04 8.09
N SER A 179 -24.27 -7.24 8.84
CA SER A 179 -23.73 -5.96 8.39
C SER A 179 -22.36 -5.66 9.00
N ILE A 180 -21.63 -4.73 8.39
CA ILE A 180 -20.33 -4.26 8.86
C ILE A 180 -20.18 -2.75 8.70
N HIS A 181 -19.65 -2.09 9.73
CA HIS A 181 -19.22 -0.70 9.65
C HIS A 181 -17.89 -0.59 8.90
N VAL A 182 -17.86 0.30 7.91
CA VAL A 182 -16.67 0.61 7.12
C VAL A 182 -16.33 2.08 7.29
N THR A 183 -15.14 2.35 7.84
CA THR A 183 -14.60 3.70 7.92
C THR A 183 -13.84 4.02 6.62
N ARG A 184 -14.42 4.86 5.79
CA ARG A 184 -13.82 5.38 4.56
C ARG A 184 -12.80 6.44 4.91
N ARG A 185 -11.56 6.24 4.48
CA ARG A 185 -10.52 7.26 4.62
C ARG A 185 -10.28 7.92 3.27
N PRO A 186 -10.29 9.26 3.19
CA PRO A 186 -9.88 9.97 1.98
C PRO A 186 -8.49 9.50 1.54
N GLN A 187 -8.31 9.26 0.24
CA GLN A 187 -6.97 9.07 -0.29
C GLN A 187 -6.28 10.44 -0.33
N HIS A 188 -4.98 10.49 -0.02
CA HIS A 188 -4.11 11.68 -0.05
C HIS A 188 -4.06 12.55 1.21
N GLY A 189 -4.53 12.05 2.37
CA GLY A 189 -4.25 12.70 3.65
C GLY A 189 -4.89 14.07 3.80
N THR A 190 -5.99 14.32 3.12
CA THR A 190 -6.84 15.47 3.38
C THR A 190 -7.40 15.37 4.80
N ASP A 191 -7.44 16.47 5.56
CA ASP A 191 -8.02 16.59 6.91
C ASP A 191 -9.56 16.39 6.95
N ILE A 192 -10.12 15.76 5.93
CA ILE A 192 -11.54 15.42 5.85
C ILE A 192 -11.80 14.26 6.81
N GLU A 193 -12.80 14.45 7.66
CA GLU A 193 -13.21 13.46 8.65
C GLU A 193 -13.55 12.12 7.98
N PRO A 194 -13.13 10.97 8.56
CA PRO A 194 -13.44 9.66 7.99
C PRO A 194 -14.94 9.40 8.00
N ASP A 195 -15.52 9.18 6.82
CA ASP A 195 -16.93 8.80 6.68
C ASP A 195 -17.15 7.36 7.15
N ARG A 196 -18.24 7.11 7.87
CA ARG A 196 -18.60 5.79 8.40
C ARG A 196 -19.90 5.35 7.77
N GLU A 197 -19.85 4.27 7.01
CA GLU A 197 -21.03 3.64 6.41
C GLU A 197 -21.30 2.28 7.03
N LEU A 198 -22.58 1.90 7.13
CA LEU A 198 -23.00 0.54 7.46
C LEU A 198 -23.31 -0.20 6.16
N VAL A 199 -22.66 -1.33 5.93
CA VAL A 199 -22.82 -2.14 4.71
C VAL A 199 -23.46 -3.48 5.04
N SER A 200 -24.58 -3.79 4.39
CA SER A 200 -25.19 -5.12 4.47
C SER A 200 -24.29 -6.17 3.80
N LEU A 201 -24.05 -7.27 4.50
CA LEU A 201 -23.25 -8.39 4.04
C LEU A 201 -24.12 -9.41 3.32
N SER A 202 -23.67 -9.85 2.15
CA SER A 202 -24.31 -10.92 1.38
C SER A 202 -24.21 -12.26 2.11
N SER A 203 -25.01 -13.25 1.70
CA SER A 203 -24.89 -14.62 2.24
C SER A 203 -23.47 -15.18 2.09
N LEU A 204 -22.80 -14.90 0.97
CA LEU A 204 -21.42 -15.30 0.76
C LEU A 204 -20.48 -14.75 1.85
N SER A 205 -20.62 -13.47 2.21
CA SER A 205 -19.80 -12.86 3.27
C SER A 205 -20.13 -13.44 4.64
N ARG A 206 -21.42 -13.63 4.94
CA ARG A 206 -21.85 -14.23 6.20
C ARG A 206 -21.32 -15.65 6.37
N ASP A 207 -21.46 -16.48 5.34
CA ASP A 207 -20.99 -17.86 5.35
C ASP A 207 -19.45 -17.91 5.47
N ALA A 208 -18.74 -17.05 4.75
CA ALA A 208 -17.29 -16.97 4.82
C ALA A 208 -16.79 -16.48 6.20
N LEU A 209 -17.48 -15.51 6.82
CA LEU A 209 -17.18 -15.05 8.17
C LEU A 209 -17.48 -16.13 9.20
N ALA A 210 -18.57 -16.89 9.04
CA ALA A 210 -18.89 -18.02 9.91
C ALA A 210 -17.79 -19.10 9.92
N GLN A 211 -17.10 -19.30 8.80
CA GLN A 211 -15.93 -20.19 8.73
C GLN A 211 -14.66 -19.56 9.34
N TRP A 212 -14.49 -18.24 9.23
CA TRP A 212 -13.28 -17.54 9.65
C TRP A 212 -13.26 -17.20 11.14
N LEU A 213 -14.35 -16.72 11.71
CA LEU A 213 -14.40 -16.18 13.07
C LEU A 213 -13.97 -17.20 14.15
N PRO A 214 -14.36 -18.49 14.09
CA PRO A 214 -13.87 -19.48 15.07
C PRO A 214 -12.35 -19.69 14.99
N ILE A 215 -11.79 -19.76 13.77
CA ILE A 215 -10.33 -19.89 13.56
C ILE A 215 -9.61 -18.65 14.10
N ARG A 216 -10.15 -17.48 13.82
CA ARG A 216 -9.63 -16.21 14.33
C ARG A 216 -9.62 -16.20 15.86
N LEU A 217 -10.72 -16.62 16.50
CA LEU A 217 -10.82 -16.67 17.96
C LEU A 217 -9.68 -17.49 18.56
N GLN A 218 -9.50 -18.73 18.08
CA GLN A 218 -8.41 -19.62 18.50
C GLN A 218 -7.02 -18.98 18.37
N LEU A 219 -6.78 -18.23 17.28
CA LEU A 219 -5.51 -17.54 17.07
C LEU A 219 -5.28 -16.37 18.04
N THR A 220 -6.35 -15.79 18.57
CA THR A 220 -6.31 -14.58 19.42
C THR A 220 -6.50 -14.85 20.91
N GLU A 221 -6.93 -16.05 21.30
CA GLU A 221 -7.24 -16.41 22.70
C GLU A 221 -6.11 -16.09 23.68
N THR A 222 -4.86 -16.15 23.25
CA THR A 222 -3.68 -15.91 24.10
C THR A 222 -3.13 -14.47 24.01
N LEU A 223 -3.80 -13.57 23.29
CA LEU A 223 -3.34 -12.20 23.05
C LEU A 223 -4.16 -11.18 23.84
N GLU A 224 -3.51 -10.51 24.79
CA GLU A 224 -4.09 -9.36 25.48
C GLU A 224 -4.18 -8.14 24.53
N GLY A 225 -5.30 -7.40 24.61
CA GLY A 225 -5.51 -6.07 23.98
C GLY A 225 -5.64 -6.02 22.45
N SER A 226 -5.12 -6.99 21.71
CA SER A 226 -5.13 -7.00 20.23
C SER A 226 -6.14 -7.98 19.61
N ALA A 227 -6.89 -8.68 20.46
CA ALA A 227 -7.92 -9.64 20.12
C ALA A 227 -9.22 -9.03 19.55
N THR A 228 -9.21 -7.77 19.10
CA THR A 228 -10.39 -7.11 18.49
C THR A 228 -10.28 -6.95 16.98
N ALA A 229 -9.09 -7.08 16.37
CA ALA A 229 -8.93 -6.95 14.93
C ALA A 229 -9.63 -8.10 14.17
N LEU A 230 -10.36 -7.81 13.09
CA LEU A 230 -11.08 -8.83 12.33
C LEU A 230 -10.13 -9.75 11.56
N TRP A 231 -9.03 -9.19 11.05
CA TRP A 231 -8.02 -9.91 10.27
C TRP A 231 -6.73 -10.02 11.06
N VAL A 232 -6.25 -11.24 11.28
CA VAL A 232 -5.07 -11.52 12.10
C VAL A 232 -4.02 -12.33 11.36
N SER A 233 -2.77 -12.28 11.81
CA SER A 233 -1.65 -13.07 11.26
C SER A 233 -1.81 -14.57 11.55
N LEU A 234 -1.45 -15.41 10.58
CA LEU A 234 -1.50 -16.88 10.72
C LEU A 234 -0.15 -17.51 11.07
N ALA A 235 0.94 -16.75 10.92
CA ALA A 235 2.29 -17.25 11.08
C ALA A 235 3.14 -16.20 11.81
N TYR A 236 4.23 -16.68 12.41
CA TYR A 236 5.28 -15.83 12.94
C TYR A 236 5.84 -14.96 11.81
N ASN A 237 5.74 -13.64 11.96
CA ASN A 237 6.36 -12.71 11.03
C ASN A 237 7.71 -12.27 11.58
N HIS A 238 8.76 -12.33 10.73
CA HIS A 238 10.11 -11.82 11.03
C HIS A 238 10.18 -10.29 11.15
N ALA A 239 9.07 -9.57 10.89
CA ALA A 239 8.99 -8.12 11.00
C ALA A 239 8.75 -7.67 12.47
N GLY A 240 9.58 -8.18 13.37
CA GLY A 240 9.68 -7.71 14.74
C GLY A 240 10.34 -6.34 14.83
N THR A 241 10.21 -5.69 15.97
CA THR A 241 11.10 -4.60 16.35
C THR A 241 12.50 -5.19 16.44
N THR A 242 13.46 -4.59 15.75
CA THR A 242 14.88 -4.87 15.96
C THR A 242 15.21 -4.43 17.38
N ARG A 243 15.69 -5.35 18.21
CA ARG A 243 16.30 -5.00 19.50
C ARG A 243 17.65 -4.34 19.23
N ASP A 244 18.17 -3.64 20.23
CA ASP A 244 19.50 -3.01 20.16
C ASP A 244 20.63 -4.02 19.90
N ASP A 245 20.39 -5.31 20.16
CA ASP A 245 21.29 -6.43 19.89
C ASP A 245 21.20 -6.98 18.43
N GLY A 246 20.41 -6.36 17.56
CA GLY A 246 20.19 -6.80 16.18
C GLY A 246 19.24 -8.00 16.02
N SER A 247 18.70 -8.55 17.11
CA SER A 247 17.69 -9.61 17.07
C SER A 247 16.30 -9.08 16.73
N HIS A 248 15.48 -9.90 16.07
CA HIS A 248 14.09 -9.55 15.77
C HIS A 248 13.13 -10.24 16.73
N THR A 249 12.29 -9.45 17.41
CA THR A 249 11.16 -9.99 18.19
C THR A 249 10.14 -10.65 17.26
N ARG A 250 10.07 -11.99 17.23
CA ARG A 250 9.08 -12.69 16.41
C ARG A 250 7.67 -12.24 16.82
N ARG A 251 6.91 -11.64 15.88
CA ARG A 251 5.49 -11.35 16.13
C ARG A 251 4.74 -12.67 16.17
N ARG A 252 3.98 -12.90 17.25
CA ARG A 252 3.14 -14.09 17.44
C ARG A 252 2.05 -14.17 16.34
N HIS A 253 1.50 -15.35 16.14
CA HIS A 253 0.25 -15.49 15.37
C HIS A 253 -0.89 -14.79 16.13
N GLY A 254 -2.00 -14.49 15.45
CA GLY A 254 -3.14 -13.77 16.05
C GLY A 254 -2.98 -12.24 16.09
N MET A 255 -1.80 -11.70 15.81
CA MET A 255 -1.58 -10.26 15.81
C MET A 255 -2.35 -9.58 14.65
N PRO A 256 -2.82 -8.33 14.82
CA PRO A 256 -3.54 -7.59 13.78
C PRO A 256 -2.81 -7.56 12.44
N LEU A 257 -3.50 -7.92 11.36
CA LEU A 257 -2.95 -7.97 10.03
C LEU A 257 -2.87 -6.56 9.43
N GLN A 258 -1.67 -5.98 9.47
CA GLN A 258 -1.39 -4.68 8.87
C GLN A 258 -1.63 -4.68 7.35
N GLN A 259 -1.93 -3.52 6.77
CA GLN A 259 -2.23 -3.36 5.33
C GLN A 259 -1.23 -4.07 4.41
N ARG A 260 0.08 -3.94 4.66
CA ARG A 260 1.13 -4.62 3.89
C ARG A 260 1.05 -6.14 4.01
N GLY A 261 0.75 -6.64 5.21
CA GLY A 261 0.54 -8.06 5.48
C GLY A 261 -0.70 -8.60 4.75
N LEU A 262 -1.79 -7.82 4.72
CA LEU A 262 -3.00 -8.16 3.98
C LEU A 262 -2.73 -8.23 2.47
N ILE A 263 -2.05 -7.23 1.89
CA ILE A 263 -1.68 -7.24 0.47
C ILE A 263 -0.78 -8.44 0.12
N ARG A 264 0.19 -8.78 0.99
CA ARG A 264 1.05 -9.95 0.78
C ARG A 264 0.24 -11.25 0.88
N SER A 265 -0.63 -11.38 1.87
CA SER A 265 -1.52 -12.54 2.04
C SER A 265 -2.44 -12.70 0.83
N TYR A 266 -3.04 -11.62 0.34
CA TYR A 266 -3.86 -11.63 -0.86
C TYR A 266 -3.08 -12.13 -2.08
N ASN A 267 -1.88 -11.59 -2.29
CA ASN A 267 -1.05 -11.98 -3.43
C ASN A 267 -0.54 -13.42 -3.37
N SER A 268 -0.17 -13.90 -2.19
CA SER A 268 0.21 -15.30 -2.00
C SER A 268 -0.99 -16.22 -2.16
N GLY A 269 -2.12 -15.87 -1.54
CA GLY A 269 -3.34 -16.65 -1.55
C GLY A 269 -3.95 -16.80 -2.94
N ARG A 270 -4.00 -15.74 -3.74
CA ARG A 270 -4.56 -15.83 -5.11
C ARG A 270 -3.82 -16.83 -5.99
N HIS A 271 -2.52 -16.98 -5.82
CA HIS A 271 -1.72 -17.97 -6.54
C HIS A 271 -1.89 -19.36 -5.94
N ARG A 272 -1.72 -19.48 -4.62
CA ARG A 272 -1.81 -20.75 -3.89
C ARG A 272 -3.14 -21.49 -4.10
N TYR A 273 -4.26 -20.77 -4.19
CA TYR A 273 -5.59 -21.35 -4.30
C TYR A 273 -6.18 -21.27 -5.73
N GLY A 274 -5.35 -20.97 -6.74
CA GLY A 274 -5.77 -20.95 -8.14
C GLY A 274 -6.80 -19.87 -8.48
N LEU A 275 -6.75 -18.72 -7.79
CA LEU A 275 -7.64 -17.58 -8.02
C LEU A 275 -7.00 -16.48 -8.88
N ALA A 276 -5.75 -16.63 -9.31
CA ALA A 276 -4.99 -15.61 -10.03
C ALA A 276 -5.65 -15.17 -11.36
N HIS A 277 -6.42 -16.06 -12.00
CA HIS A 277 -7.18 -15.75 -13.22
C HIS A 277 -8.46 -14.93 -12.95
N PHE A 278 -8.98 -14.98 -11.73
CA PHE A 278 -10.15 -14.20 -11.31
C PHE A 278 -9.77 -12.88 -10.62
N LEU A 279 -8.62 -12.86 -9.96
CA LEU A 279 -8.22 -11.79 -9.04
C LEU A 279 -7.07 -10.95 -9.61
N PRO A 280 -7.25 -9.63 -9.72
CA PRO A 280 -6.20 -8.75 -10.22
C PRO A 280 -5.01 -8.70 -9.23
N PRO A 281 -3.82 -8.23 -9.65
CA PRO A 281 -2.67 -8.11 -8.75
C PRO A 281 -2.87 -7.18 -7.55
N LYS A 282 -3.78 -6.20 -7.65
CA LYS A 282 -4.08 -5.24 -6.57
C LYS A 282 -5.57 -5.25 -6.24
N LEU A 283 -5.90 -5.28 -4.95
CA LEU A 283 -7.28 -5.10 -4.46
C LEU A 283 -7.92 -3.79 -4.96
N GLU A 284 -7.12 -2.76 -5.22
CA GLU A 284 -7.61 -1.50 -5.81
C GLU A 284 -8.23 -1.69 -7.21
N GLN A 285 -7.72 -2.64 -7.99
CA GLN A 285 -8.33 -2.95 -9.29
C GLN A 285 -9.67 -3.66 -9.12
N LEU A 286 -9.81 -4.53 -8.10
CA LEU A 286 -11.07 -5.18 -7.77
C LEU A 286 -12.10 -4.15 -7.30
N ARG A 287 -11.70 -3.24 -6.41
CA ARG A 287 -12.54 -2.15 -5.92
C ARG A 287 -13.14 -1.31 -7.05
N ARG A 288 -12.29 -0.82 -7.96
CA ARG A 288 -12.74 -0.02 -9.11
C ARG A 288 -13.64 -0.80 -10.06
N ALA A 289 -13.44 -2.11 -10.20
CA ALA A 289 -14.34 -2.96 -10.98
C ALA A 289 -15.76 -2.95 -10.38
N LEU A 290 -15.85 -3.06 -9.06
CA LEU A 290 -17.13 -3.05 -8.33
C LEU A 290 -17.81 -1.68 -8.39
N GLU A 291 -17.06 -0.58 -8.32
CA GLU A 291 -17.62 0.77 -8.52
C GLU A 291 -18.26 0.93 -9.90
N ARG A 292 -17.62 0.40 -10.95
CA ARG A 292 -18.19 0.39 -12.31
C ARG A 292 -19.40 -0.55 -12.44
N GLU A 293 -19.43 -1.65 -11.69
CA GLU A 293 -20.58 -2.55 -11.63
C GLU A 293 -21.80 -1.81 -11.04
N SER A 294 -21.60 -1.07 -9.95
CA SER A 294 -22.66 -0.28 -9.29
C SER A 294 -23.10 0.95 -10.09
N ALA A 295 -22.19 1.64 -10.80
CA ALA A 295 -22.50 2.86 -11.55
C ALA A 295 -23.21 2.64 -12.90
N GLY A 296 -23.31 1.38 -13.36
CA GLY A 296 -24.03 1.03 -14.59
C GLY A 296 -25.24 0.13 -14.31
N HIS A 297 -25.88 0.33 -13.16
CA HIS A 297 -27.27 0.02 -12.85
C HIS A 297 -27.99 1.35 -12.65
#